data_AF-A0A3C1HVA9-F1
#
_entry.id   AF-A0A3C1HVA9-F1
#
_cell.length_a   1.000
_cell.length_b   1.000
_cell.length_c   1.000
_cell.angle_alpha   90.00
_cell.angle_beta   90.00
_cell.angle_gamma   90.00
#
_symmetry.space_group_name_H-M   'P 1'
#
loop_
_entity.id
_entity.type
_entity.pdbx_description
1 polymer ?
#
loop_
_entity_poly.entity_id
_entity_poly.type
_entity_poly.pdbx_seq_one_letter_code
_entity_poly.pdbx_strand_id
1 'polypeptide(L)' 'WAAPGTKVILEGASEEAVKPEQISADDFFKVQINVVDGSVQIAGKKLTAKGKALETVHAKNGGVN' A
#
# COMPACT_ATOMS: atom_id res chain seq x y z
N TRP A 1 -4.26 -8.99 -12.74
CA TRP A 1 -2.99 -8.26 -12.63
C TRP A 1 -3.19 -6.83 -13.10
N ALA A 2 -2.59 -5.87 -12.40
CA ALA A 2 -2.65 -4.44 -12.73
C ALA A 2 -1.61 -4.11 -13.81
N ALA A 3 -1.87 -3.09 -14.64
CA ALA A 3 -0.91 -2.66 -15.67
C ALA A 3 0.25 -1.89 -15.03
N PRO A 4 1.44 -1.85 -15.66
CA PRO A 4 2.52 -0.96 -15.22
C PRO A 4 2.02 0.48 -15.10
N GLY A 5 2.39 1.16 -14.01
CA GLY A 5 1.93 2.52 -13.71
C GLY A 5 0.55 2.62 -13.06
N THR A 6 -0.16 1.50 -12.81
CA THR A 6 -1.39 1.53 -12.00
C THR A 6 -1.07 2.01 -10.59
N LYS A 7 -1.79 3.03 -10.13
CA LYS A 7 -1.64 3.55 -8.77
C LYS A 7 -2.04 2.49 -7.74
N VAL A 8 -1.24 2.39 -6.69
CA VAL A 8 -1.58 1.64 -5.49
C VAL A 8 -2.24 2.61 -4.52
N ILE A 9 -3.43 2.26 -4.06
CA ILE A 9 -4.24 3.08 -3.16
C ILE A 9 -4.76 2.25 -1.99
N LEU A 10 -5.12 2.91 -0.90
CA LEU A 10 -5.80 2.24 0.20
C LEU A 10 -7.19 1.80 -0.23
N GLU A 11 -7.67 0.69 0.34
CA GLU A 11 -9.04 0.22 0.17
C GLU A 11 -10.01 1.36 0.53
N GLY A 12 -10.89 1.70 -0.40
CA GLY A 12 -11.87 2.78 -0.27
C GLY A 12 -11.32 4.20 -0.45
N ALA A 13 -10.03 4.37 -0.80
CA ALA A 13 -9.49 5.69 -1.16
C ALA A 13 -9.79 6.04 -2.63
N SER A 14 -9.95 7.33 -2.92
CA SER A 14 -10.15 7.83 -4.27
C SER A 14 -8.88 7.70 -5.12
N GLU A 15 -9.00 7.19 -6.35
CA GLU A 15 -7.90 7.09 -7.32
C GLU A 15 -7.35 8.48 -7.76
N GLU A 16 -8.14 9.51 -7.48
CA GLU A 16 -7.86 10.93 -7.71
C GLU A 16 -6.93 11.55 -6.66
N ALA A 17 -6.54 10.80 -5.62
CA ALA A 17 -5.59 11.28 -4.64
C ALA A 17 -4.30 11.76 -5.34
N VAL A 18 -4.00 13.05 -5.15
CA VAL A 18 -2.80 13.70 -5.69
C VAL A 18 -1.65 13.39 -4.75
N LYS A 19 -0.70 12.59 -5.22
CA LYS A 19 0.56 12.37 -4.51
C LYS A 19 1.36 13.68 -4.56
N PRO A 20 1.90 14.19 -3.44
CA PRO A 20 2.79 15.34 -3.47
C PRO A 20 4.03 15.02 -4.32
N GLU A 21 4.56 16.02 -5.02
CA GLU A 21 5.74 15.86 -5.89
C GLU A 21 6.98 15.37 -5.10
N GLN A 22 7.04 15.72 -3.81
CA GLN A 22 8.12 15.38 -2.90
C GLN A 22 7.53 14.97 -1.55
N ILE A 23 8.17 14.01 -0.88
CA ILE A 23 7.87 13.60 0.49
C ILE A 23 9.19 13.56 1.28
N SER A 24 9.17 13.99 2.54
CA SER A 24 10.34 13.88 3.41
C SER A 24 10.56 12.42 3.81
N ALA A 25 11.80 12.05 4.12
CA ALA A 25 12.11 10.70 4.60
C ALA A 25 11.34 10.39 5.89
N ASP A 26 11.31 11.32 6.84
CA ASP A 26 10.56 11.19 8.10
C ASP A 26 9.07 10.94 7.87
N ASP A 27 8.43 11.67 6.95
CA ASP A 27 7.01 11.46 6.67
C ASP A 27 6.74 10.13 5.96
N PHE A 28 7.69 9.65 5.16
CA PHE A 28 7.59 8.32 4.56
C PHE A 28 7.73 7.22 5.61
N PHE A 29 8.73 7.30 6.50
CA PHE A 29 8.99 6.27 7.52
C PHE A 29 8.00 6.31 8.70
N LYS A 30 7.27 7.41 8.92
CA LYS A 30 6.14 7.44 9.88
C LYS A 30 5.03 6.47 9.49
N VAL A 31 4.92 6.10 8.22
CA VAL A 31 3.87 5.22 7.72
C VAL A 31 4.29 3.76 7.94
N GLN A 32 3.69 3.11 8.92
CA GLN A 32 3.89 1.67 9.14
C GLN A 32 3.11 0.86 8.10
N ILE A 33 3.86 0.17 7.24
CA ILE A 33 3.33 -0.77 6.26
C ILE A 33 3.52 -2.18 6.82
N ASN A 34 2.44 -2.92 6.99
CA ASN A 34 2.46 -4.27 7.54
C ASN A 34 1.88 -5.26 6.54
N VAL A 35 2.41 -6.47 6.51
CA VAL A 35 1.78 -7.61 5.87
C VAL A 35 1.03 -8.38 6.95
N VAL A 36 -0.27 -8.58 6.75
CA VAL A 36 -1.15 -9.30 7.67
C VAL A 36 -1.91 -10.35 6.86
N ASP A 37 -1.73 -11.61 7.23
CA ASP A 37 -2.25 -12.78 6.51
C ASP A 37 -1.96 -12.76 5.00
N GLY A 38 -0.75 -12.32 4.63
CA GLY A 38 -0.33 -12.19 3.23
C GLY A 38 -0.83 -10.93 2.52
N SER A 39 -1.76 -10.16 3.09
CA SER A 39 -2.23 -8.89 2.54
C SER A 39 -1.39 -7.71 3.03
N VAL A 40 -0.97 -6.82 2.13
CA VAL A 40 -0.25 -5.60 2.52
C VAL A 40 -1.25 -4.54 2.99
N GLN A 41 -0.99 -3.95 4.16
CA GLN A 41 -1.87 -3.02 4.85
C GLN A 41 -1.10 -1.81 5.40
N ILE A 42 -1.75 -0.66 5.42
CA ILE A 42 -1.31 0.56 6.12
C ILE A 42 -2.39 0.94 7.11
N ALA A 43 -2.06 1.06 8.39
CA ALA A 43 -3.02 1.36 9.46
C ALA A 43 -4.28 0.47 9.42
N GLY A 44 -4.11 -0.83 9.09
CA GLY A 44 -5.21 -1.80 8.99
C GLY A 44 -6.03 -1.75 7.69
N LYS A 45 -5.74 -0.83 6.77
CA LYS A 45 -6.37 -0.75 5.44
C LYS A 45 -5.53 -1.46 4.40
N LYS A 46 -6.14 -2.34 3.62
CA LYS A 46 -5.46 -3.06 2.54
C LYS A 46 -5.01 -2.11 1.44
N LEU A 47 -3.82 -2.36 0.89
CA LEU A 47 -3.40 -1.73 -0.35
C LEU A 47 -4.03 -2.46 -1.53
N THR A 48 -4.56 -1.70 -2.48
CA THR A 48 -5.22 -2.21 -3.67
C THR A 48 -4.66 -1.55 -4.93
N ALA A 49 -4.65 -2.31 -6.02
CA ALA A 49 -4.36 -1.81 -7.36
C ALA A 49 -5.51 -2.24 -8.28
N LYS A 50 -6.19 -1.27 -8.92
CA LYS A 50 -7.39 -1.52 -9.73
C LYS A 50 -8.47 -2.30 -8.95
N GLY A 51 -8.67 -1.95 -7.68
CA GLY A 51 -9.64 -2.60 -6.79
C GLY A 51 -9.28 -4.02 -6.34
N LYS A 52 -8.08 -4.54 -6.66
CA LYS A 52 -7.59 -5.84 -6.17
C LYS A 52 -6.55 -5.65 -5.07
N ALA A 53 -6.68 -6.39 -3.97
CA ALA A 53 -5.72 -6.34 -2.88
C ALA A 53 -4.31 -6.77 -3.34
N LEU A 54 -3.28 -6.12 -2.78
CA LEU A 54 -1.90 -6.58 -2.91
C LEU A 54 -1.63 -7.69 -1.91
N GLU A 55 -1.18 -8.81 -2.44
CA GLU A 55 -0.84 -10.01 -1.70
C GLU A 55 0.64 -10.32 -1.87
N THR A 56 1.24 -10.90 -0.85
CA THR A 56 2.61 -11.43 -0.92
C THR A 56 2.57 -12.95 -0.87
N VAL A 57 3.49 -13.57 -1.61
CA VAL A 57 3.53 -15.03 -1.73
C VAL A 57 4.22 -15.69 -0.53
N HIS A 58 5.19 -15.00 0.09
CA HIS A 58 6.06 -15.57 1.11
C HIS A 58 5.91 -14.94 2.50
N ALA A 59 5.56 -13.66 2.59
CA ALA A 59 5.43 -12.96 3.87
C ALA A 59 3.98 -13.05 4.36
N LYS A 60 3.71 -13.89 5.36
CA LYS A 60 2.35 -13.98 5.93
C LYS A 60 2.09 -12.92 7.00
N ASN A 61 3.07 -12.65 7.86
CA ASN A 61 2.98 -11.61 8.88
C ASN A 61 4.34 -10.95 9.08
N GLY A 62 4.46 -9.64 8.88
CA GLY A 62 5.73 -8.92 9.01
C GLY A 62 5.64 -7.44 8.64
N GLY A 63 6.64 -6.66 9.03
CA GLY A 63 6.76 -5.24 8.65
C GLY A 63 7.43 -5.09 7.28
N VAL A 64 7.00 -4.09 6.51
CA VAL A 64 7.74 -3.57 5.35
C VAL A 64 8.46 -2.32 5.84
N ASN A 65 9.77 -2.45 6.07
CA ASN A 65 10.62 -1.41 6.64
C ASN A 65 11.60 -0.86 5.58
#